data_AF-K2S9I6-F1
#
_entry.id   AF-K2S9I6-F1
#
_cell.length_a   1.000
_cell.length_b   1.000
_cell.length_c   1.000
_cell.angle_alpha   90.00
_cell.angle_beta   90.00
_cell.angle_gamma   90.00
#
_symmetry.space_group_name_H-M   'P 1'
#
loop_
_entity.id
_entity.type
_entity.pdbx_description
1 polymer ?
#
loop_
_entity_poly.entity_id
_entity_poly.type
_entity_poly.pdbx_seq_one_letter_code
_entity_poly.pdbx_strand_id
1 'polypeptide(L)'
;MPGAILENVITQFPPPKVVPSETKRATRPTKKLPQFLIDDARISTKETFDPKKHLAYQPPAKVYTMADIGLEGHGVAPTAVSEPFPLFTEEAIKQMRAEVFSDEVMQHCQYMSGFTPNMVRGMGAERAPFTYDAWKSAELLARVSEVAGVELVPAVDFEIANVNISVSDANKTVVAGKEADGDDTSAFAWHYDSFPFVCVVMLSDCTGMVGGETALRMPTGEIRKARGPSMVGRQNHFDTQKTAEG
;
A
#
# COMPACT_ATOMS: atom_id res chain seq x y z
N MET A 1 -15.10 -32.92 41.09
CA MET A 1 -15.00 -31.44 41.14
C MET A 1 -14.81 -30.98 39.70
N PRO A 2 -15.68 -30.10 39.17
CA PRO A 2 -15.73 -29.77 37.74
C PRO A 2 -14.49 -28.98 37.32
N GLY A 3 -13.95 -29.28 36.14
CA GLY A 3 -12.83 -28.56 35.54
C GLY A 3 -13.24 -27.14 35.17
N ALA A 4 -12.41 -26.17 35.56
CA ALA A 4 -12.58 -24.79 35.14
C ALA A 4 -12.37 -24.71 33.63
N ILE A 5 -13.45 -24.41 32.91
CA ILE A 5 -13.36 -23.92 31.53
C ILE A 5 -12.86 -22.49 31.67
N LEU A 6 -11.59 -22.26 31.32
CA LEU A 6 -11.10 -20.91 31.05
C LEU A 6 -11.88 -20.42 29.84
N GLU A 7 -12.94 -19.65 30.09
CA GLU A 7 -13.55 -18.84 29.05
C GLU A 7 -12.46 -17.91 28.52
N ASN A 8 -12.01 -18.14 27.29
CA ASN A 8 -11.19 -17.19 26.55
C ASN A 8 -12.03 -15.92 26.44
N VAL A 9 -11.78 -14.96 27.33
CA VAL A 9 -12.31 -13.61 27.24
C VAL A 9 -11.68 -12.99 26.00
N ILE A 10 -12.34 -13.13 24.86
CA ILE A 10 -12.02 -12.35 23.67
C ILE A 10 -12.30 -10.91 24.07
N THR A 11 -11.25 -10.14 24.35
CA THR A 11 -11.36 -8.70 24.54
C THR A 11 -11.94 -8.09 23.27
N GLN A 12 -13.24 -7.82 23.28
CA GLN A 12 -13.91 -7.13 22.18
C GLN A 12 -13.49 -5.66 22.21
N PHE A 13 -12.57 -5.28 21.33
CA PHE A 13 -12.26 -3.87 21.12
C PHE A 13 -13.44 -3.19 20.39
N PRO A 14 -13.83 -1.97 20.78
CA PRO A 14 -14.88 -1.25 20.09
C PRO A 14 -14.48 -0.98 18.64
N PRO A 15 -15.44 -0.93 17.70
CA PRO A 15 -15.14 -0.61 16.31
C PRO A 15 -14.47 0.76 16.19
N PRO A 16 -13.59 0.96 15.19
CA PRO A 16 -12.94 2.25 14.97
C PRO A 16 -13.94 3.38 14.81
N LYS A 17 -13.62 4.55 15.38
CA LYS A 17 -14.39 5.78 15.13
C LYS A 17 -14.10 6.26 13.71
N VAL A 18 -15.13 6.27 12.85
CA VAL A 18 -15.03 6.80 11.48
C VAL A 18 -15.04 8.33 11.53
N VAL A 19 -14.01 8.95 10.97
CA VAL A 19 -13.95 10.40 10.75
C VAL A 19 -14.20 10.65 9.26
N PRO A 20 -15.26 11.38 8.88
CA PRO A 20 -15.55 11.62 7.47
C PRO A 20 -14.49 12.53 6.85
N SER A 21 -14.18 12.29 5.57
CA SER A 21 -13.31 13.18 4.80
C SER A 21 -13.90 14.59 4.71
N GLU A 22 -13.05 15.60 4.92
CA GLU A 22 -13.40 17.00 4.70
C GLU A 22 -13.63 17.30 3.20
N THR A 23 -13.03 16.49 2.32
CA THR A 23 -13.15 16.61 0.87
C THR A 23 -14.46 15.97 0.39
N LYS A 24 -15.51 16.80 0.20
CA LYS A 24 -16.86 16.34 -0.20
C LYS A 24 -17.07 16.18 -1.72
N ARG A 25 -16.09 16.56 -2.53
CA ARG A 25 -16.15 16.50 -4.00
C ARG A 25 -14.78 16.13 -4.56
N ALA A 26 -14.77 15.50 -5.73
CA ALA A 26 -13.53 15.22 -6.45
C ALA A 26 -12.73 16.53 -6.64
N THR A 27 -11.51 16.55 -6.11
CA THR A 27 -10.64 17.73 -6.12
C THR A 27 -9.36 17.38 -6.86
N ARG A 28 -8.93 18.24 -7.79
CA ARG A 28 -7.68 18.08 -8.56
C ARG A 28 -6.52 18.75 -7.82
N PRO A 29 -5.29 18.20 -7.88
CA PRO A 29 -4.13 18.87 -7.29
C PRO A 29 -3.90 20.26 -7.91
N THR A 30 -3.52 21.22 -7.08
CA THR A 30 -3.18 22.59 -7.53
C THR A 30 -1.69 22.74 -7.86
N LYS A 31 -0.84 21.92 -7.24
CA LYS A 31 0.59 21.85 -7.53
C LYS A 31 0.86 20.82 -8.60
N LYS A 32 1.57 21.22 -9.65
CA LYS A 32 2.03 20.29 -10.69
C LYS A 32 3.10 19.37 -10.11
N LEU A 33 3.09 18.12 -10.54
CA LEU A 33 4.19 17.19 -10.27
C LEU A 33 5.46 17.68 -10.99
N PRO A 34 6.65 17.44 -10.41
CA PRO A 34 7.91 17.70 -11.09
C PRO A 34 7.99 16.96 -12.44
N GLN A 35 8.44 17.67 -13.47
CA GLN A 35 8.47 17.12 -14.83
C GLN A 35 9.35 15.86 -14.96
N PHE A 36 10.43 15.77 -14.17
CA PHE A 36 11.32 14.62 -14.20
C PHE A 36 10.60 13.30 -13.87
N LEU A 37 9.58 13.31 -12.99
CA LEU A 37 8.82 12.09 -12.67
C LEU A 37 8.07 11.54 -13.88
N ILE A 38 7.55 12.45 -14.72
CA ILE A 38 6.82 12.11 -15.93
C ILE A 38 7.80 11.66 -17.01
N ASP A 39 8.90 12.39 -17.19
CA ASP A 39 9.89 12.09 -18.22
C ASP A 39 10.60 10.75 -17.95
N ASP A 40 10.97 10.47 -16.70
CA ASP A 40 11.61 9.21 -16.28
C ASP A 40 10.68 7.99 -16.37
N ALA A 41 9.37 8.21 -16.38
CA ALA A 41 8.38 7.14 -16.54
C ALA A 41 8.16 6.76 -18.00
N ARG A 42 8.66 7.54 -18.97
CA ARG A 42 8.46 7.24 -20.39
C ARG A 42 9.21 5.99 -20.81
N ILE A 43 8.53 5.16 -21.60
CA ILE A 43 9.08 3.95 -22.21
C ILE A 43 8.89 4.01 -23.72
N SER A 44 9.81 3.38 -24.46
CA SER A 44 9.75 3.30 -25.93
C SER A 44 8.75 2.27 -26.43
N THR A 45 8.38 1.29 -25.60
CA THR A 45 7.53 0.16 -26.01
C THR A 45 6.56 -0.19 -24.89
N LYS A 46 5.27 -0.08 -25.19
CA LYS A 46 4.19 -0.56 -24.32
C LYS A 46 3.97 -2.04 -24.59
N GLU A 47 3.71 -2.79 -23.53
CA GLU A 47 3.47 -4.23 -23.60
C GLU A 47 2.15 -4.61 -22.94
N THR A 48 1.67 -5.80 -23.24
CA THR A 48 0.57 -6.45 -22.53
C THR A 48 1.11 -7.23 -21.34
N PHE A 49 0.33 -7.31 -20.26
CA PHE A 49 0.75 -8.08 -19.09
C PHE A 49 0.82 -9.59 -19.39
N ASP A 50 2.03 -10.14 -19.34
CA ASP A 50 2.31 -11.58 -19.28
C ASP A 50 2.79 -11.97 -17.86
N PRO A 51 2.05 -12.81 -17.11
CA PRO A 51 2.44 -13.21 -15.76
C PRO A 51 3.78 -13.96 -15.69
N LYS A 52 4.19 -14.69 -16.73
CA LYS A 52 5.47 -15.43 -16.74
C LYS A 52 6.67 -14.50 -16.86
N LYS A 53 6.48 -13.35 -17.51
CA LYS A 53 7.51 -12.34 -17.74
C LYS A 53 7.53 -11.28 -16.65
N HIS A 54 6.35 -10.89 -16.17
CA HIS A 54 6.18 -9.69 -15.34
C HIS A 54 6.05 -9.96 -13.85
N LEU A 55 5.75 -11.21 -13.45
CA LEU A 55 5.80 -11.60 -12.05
C LEU A 55 7.20 -12.09 -11.66
N ALA A 56 7.67 -11.60 -10.53
CA ALA A 56 8.92 -12.00 -9.88
C ALA A 56 8.66 -12.53 -8.47
N TYR A 57 7.47 -13.11 -8.26
CA TYR A 57 6.98 -13.47 -6.93
C TYR A 57 7.98 -14.35 -6.18
N GLN A 58 8.34 -13.90 -4.98
CA GLN A 58 8.95 -14.72 -3.95
C GLN A 58 8.13 -14.54 -2.68
N PRO A 59 7.83 -15.62 -1.92
CA PRO A 59 7.04 -15.49 -0.71
C PRO A 59 7.79 -14.62 0.32
N PRO A 60 7.05 -13.88 1.17
CA PRO A 60 7.66 -13.11 2.24
C PRO A 60 8.39 -14.02 3.22
N ALA A 61 9.51 -13.55 3.77
CA ALA A 61 10.28 -14.29 4.77
C ALA A 61 9.46 -14.56 6.04
N LYS A 62 8.50 -13.68 6.34
CA LYS A 62 7.59 -13.84 7.46
C LYS A 62 6.24 -13.21 7.20
N VAL A 63 5.19 -13.87 7.68
CA VAL A 63 3.83 -13.35 7.83
C VAL A 63 3.52 -13.33 9.32
N TYR A 64 3.10 -12.18 9.83
CA TYR A 64 2.60 -12.03 11.19
C TYR A 64 1.09 -12.16 11.20
N THR A 65 0.60 -12.85 12.21
CA THR A 65 -0.82 -13.06 12.44
C THR A 65 -1.41 -11.97 13.32
N MET A 66 -2.74 -11.87 13.35
CA MET A 66 -3.48 -11.04 14.27
C MET A 66 -3.15 -11.39 15.73
N ALA A 67 -2.89 -12.67 16.03
CA ALA A 67 -2.43 -13.10 17.35
C ALA A 67 -1.03 -12.57 17.70
N ASP A 68 -0.09 -12.56 16.75
CA ASP A 68 1.28 -12.04 16.94
C ASP A 68 1.34 -10.55 17.31
N ILE A 69 0.25 -9.82 17.09
CA ILE A 69 0.10 -8.40 17.40
C ILE A 69 -0.99 -8.13 18.45
N GLY A 70 -1.47 -9.17 19.14
CA GLY A 70 -2.42 -9.06 20.24
C GLY A 70 -3.86 -8.76 19.84
N LEU A 71 -4.21 -8.96 18.58
CA LEU A 71 -5.53 -8.72 17.98
C LEU A 71 -6.20 -10.01 17.50
N GLU A 72 -5.91 -11.15 18.16
CA GLU A 72 -6.52 -12.43 17.83
C GLU A 72 -8.06 -12.34 17.71
N GLY A 73 -8.61 -12.89 16.63
CA GLY A 73 -10.05 -12.86 16.35
C GLY A 73 -10.56 -11.55 15.71
N HIS A 74 -9.71 -10.54 15.51
CA HIS A 74 -10.06 -9.37 14.70
C HIS A 74 -9.86 -9.62 13.20
N GLY A 75 -10.54 -8.82 12.37
CA GLY A 75 -10.42 -8.88 10.92
C GLY A 75 -11.21 -10.04 10.31
N VAL A 76 -10.92 -10.33 9.04
CA VAL A 76 -11.58 -11.40 8.27
C VAL A 76 -10.67 -12.61 8.03
N ALA A 77 -9.40 -12.55 8.44
CA ALA A 77 -8.46 -13.66 8.37
C ALA A 77 -7.42 -13.58 9.51
N PRO A 78 -6.68 -14.67 9.77
CA PRO A 78 -5.62 -14.69 10.78
C PRO A 78 -4.42 -13.81 10.42
N THR A 79 -4.21 -13.47 9.15
CA THR A 79 -3.08 -12.69 8.68
C THR A 79 -3.25 -11.22 9.03
N ALA A 80 -2.24 -10.62 9.68
CA ALA A 80 -2.22 -9.19 9.95
C ALA A 80 -1.36 -8.44 8.93
N VAL A 81 -0.11 -8.88 8.78
CA VAL A 81 0.93 -8.21 8.00
C VAL A 81 1.96 -9.20 7.47
N SER A 82 2.41 -9.05 6.23
CA SER A 82 3.63 -9.70 5.75
C SER A 82 4.85 -8.79 5.84
N GLU A 83 6.04 -9.38 6.03
CA GLU A 83 7.27 -8.70 5.65
C GLU A 83 7.27 -8.41 4.14
N PRO A 84 8.03 -7.40 3.70
CA PRO A 84 8.00 -7.03 2.30
C PRO A 84 8.59 -8.11 1.40
N PHE A 85 8.01 -8.32 0.22
CA PHE A 85 8.44 -9.36 -0.73
C PHE A 85 8.37 -8.93 -2.20
N PRO A 86 9.25 -9.46 -3.08
CA PRO A 86 9.19 -9.19 -4.52
C PRO A 86 7.90 -9.75 -5.13
N LEU A 87 7.18 -8.93 -5.90
CA LEU A 87 6.01 -9.39 -6.69
C LEU A 87 6.19 -9.20 -8.19
N PHE A 88 6.72 -8.06 -8.62
CA PHE A 88 6.84 -7.67 -10.01
C PHE A 88 8.31 -7.57 -10.44
N THR A 89 8.58 -7.83 -11.72
CA THR A 89 9.89 -7.52 -12.31
C THR A 89 10.07 -6.01 -12.45
N GLU A 90 11.31 -5.56 -12.60
CA GLU A 90 11.60 -4.14 -12.85
C GLU A 90 10.92 -3.64 -14.15
N GLU A 91 10.84 -4.49 -15.16
CA GLU A 91 10.16 -4.23 -16.42
C GLU A 91 8.66 -3.98 -16.22
N ALA A 92 8.01 -4.81 -15.42
CA ALA A 92 6.61 -4.61 -15.08
C ALA A 92 6.37 -3.28 -14.36
N ILE A 93 7.27 -2.92 -13.43
CA ILE A 93 7.15 -1.61 -12.75
C ILE A 93 7.36 -0.46 -13.74
N LYS A 94 8.24 -0.59 -14.74
CA LYS A 94 8.40 0.42 -15.80
C LYS A 94 7.12 0.60 -16.61
N GLN A 95 6.44 -0.50 -16.98
CA GLN A 95 5.13 -0.44 -17.66
C GLN A 95 4.08 0.26 -16.79
N MET A 96 3.96 -0.14 -15.51
CA MET A 96 3.02 0.48 -14.57
C MET A 96 3.28 1.98 -14.39
N ARG A 97 4.54 2.38 -14.20
CA ARG A 97 4.91 3.80 -14.10
C ARG A 97 4.53 4.57 -15.37
N ALA A 98 4.81 4.01 -16.54
CA ALA A 98 4.50 4.65 -17.82
C ALA A 98 3.00 4.89 -18.00
N GLU A 99 2.15 3.97 -17.54
CA GLU A 99 0.70 4.15 -17.53
C GLU A 99 0.28 5.21 -16.52
N VAL A 100 0.77 5.11 -15.27
CA VAL A 100 0.45 6.04 -14.18
C VAL A 100 0.77 7.48 -14.57
N PHE A 101 1.92 7.74 -15.19
CA PHE A 101 2.35 9.09 -15.59
C PHE A 101 2.00 9.46 -17.03
N SER A 102 1.17 8.69 -17.71
CA SER A 102 0.67 9.05 -19.05
C SER A 102 -0.17 10.33 -18.99
N ASP A 103 -0.18 11.10 -20.09
CA ASP A 103 -0.93 12.35 -20.17
C ASP A 103 -2.43 12.13 -19.88
N GLU A 104 -2.99 11.04 -20.39
CA GLU A 104 -4.39 10.67 -20.21
C GLU A 104 -4.73 10.38 -18.73
N VAL A 105 -3.87 9.61 -18.04
CA VAL A 105 -4.05 9.32 -16.61
C VAL A 105 -3.85 10.59 -15.77
N MET A 106 -2.83 11.39 -16.05
CA MET A 106 -2.58 12.64 -15.31
C MET A 106 -3.73 13.63 -15.49
N GLN A 107 -4.34 13.70 -16.67
CA GLN A 107 -5.47 14.59 -16.95
C GLN A 107 -6.78 14.13 -16.30
N HIS A 108 -7.06 12.82 -16.32
CA HIS A 108 -8.38 12.30 -15.98
C HIS A 108 -8.46 11.61 -14.62
N CYS A 109 -7.36 11.07 -14.11
CA CYS A 109 -7.33 10.20 -12.94
C CYS A 109 -6.58 10.80 -11.74
N GLN A 110 -6.01 12.00 -11.85
CA GLN A 110 -5.26 12.63 -10.77
C GLN A 110 -6.16 13.42 -9.80
N TYR A 111 -6.07 13.15 -8.50
CA TYR A 111 -6.88 13.79 -7.46
C TYR A 111 -6.04 14.19 -6.25
N MET A 112 -6.62 14.99 -5.36
CA MET A 112 -6.08 15.27 -4.02
C MET A 112 -7.19 15.20 -2.97
N SER A 113 -6.78 15.02 -1.72
CA SER A 113 -7.63 15.17 -0.53
C SER A 113 -6.85 15.91 0.55
N GLY A 114 -7.49 16.18 1.70
CA GLY A 114 -6.78 16.67 2.88
C GLY A 114 -5.75 15.67 3.44
N PHE A 115 -5.87 14.39 3.07
CA PHE A 115 -5.01 13.31 3.53
C PHE A 115 -3.87 13.00 2.54
N THR A 116 -4.16 13.00 1.24
CA THR A 116 -3.20 12.69 0.18
C THR A 116 -3.09 13.88 -0.78
N PRO A 117 -1.93 14.57 -0.85
CA PRO A 117 -1.78 15.75 -1.71
C PRO A 117 -1.79 15.41 -3.20
N ASN A 118 -1.47 14.16 -3.56
CA ASN A 118 -1.52 13.69 -4.94
C ASN A 118 -1.79 12.18 -4.98
N MET A 119 -2.88 11.79 -5.63
CA MET A 119 -3.25 10.40 -5.85
C MET A 119 -3.77 10.18 -7.27
N VAL A 120 -3.62 8.96 -7.79
CA VAL A 120 -4.17 8.53 -9.08
C VAL A 120 -5.17 7.40 -8.83
N ARG A 121 -6.41 7.59 -9.29
CA ARG A 121 -7.52 6.62 -9.10
C ARG A 121 -8.37 6.50 -10.35
N GLY A 122 -8.99 5.33 -10.55
CA GLY A 122 -9.90 5.10 -11.67
C GLY A 122 -9.23 5.06 -13.04
N MET A 123 -7.99 4.54 -13.13
CA MET A 123 -7.32 4.33 -14.42
C MET A 123 -8.12 3.37 -15.29
N GLY A 124 -8.40 2.16 -14.77
CA GLY A 124 -9.16 1.13 -15.49
C GLY A 124 -8.45 0.59 -16.74
N ALA A 125 -9.09 -0.38 -17.40
CA ALA A 125 -8.53 -1.05 -18.58
C ALA A 125 -8.26 -0.12 -19.77
N GLU A 126 -9.02 0.98 -19.89
CA GLU A 126 -8.89 1.93 -21.00
C GLU A 126 -7.58 2.72 -20.93
N ARG A 127 -7.22 3.22 -19.74
CA ARG A 127 -6.07 4.12 -19.55
C ARG A 127 -4.81 3.42 -19.08
N ALA A 128 -4.96 2.29 -18.38
CA ALA A 128 -3.85 1.51 -17.84
C ALA A 128 -4.09 -0.01 -18.02
N PRO A 129 -4.19 -0.50 -19.28
CA PRO A 129 -4.47 -1.91 -19.56
C PRO A 129 -3.46 -2.87 -18.93
N PHE A 130 -2.16 -2.56 -18.96
CA PHE A 130 -1.13 -3.42 -18.35
C PHE A 130 -1.35 -3.56 -16.85
N THR A 131 -1.52 -2.43 -16.15
CA THR A 131 -1.74 -2.41 -14.70
C THR A 131 -3.06 -3.08 -14.34
N TYR A 132 -4.12 -2.81 -15.08
CA TYR A 132 -5.44 -3.41 -14.85
C TYR A 132 -5.40 -4.93 -15.01
N ASP A 133 -4.79 -5.42 -16.10
CA ASP A 133 -4.66 -6.85 -16.37
C ASP A 133 -3.76 -7.55 -15.35
N ALA A 134 -2.68 -6.88 -14.90
CA ALA A 134 -1.82 -7.41 -13.83
C ALA A 134 -2.62 -7.72 -12.56
N TRP A 135 -3.43 -6.77 -12.08
CA TRP A 135 -4.24 -6.94 -10.87
C TRP A 135 -5.47 -7.84 -11.04
N LYS A 136 -5.80 -8.23 -12.27
CA LYS A 136 -6.86 -9.21 -12.57
C LYS A 136 -6.33 -10.59 -12.98
N SER A 137 -5.01 -10.75 -13.14
CA SER A 137 -4.40 -12.03 -13.48
C SER A 137 -4.63 -13.06 -12.37
N ALA A 138 -5.08 -14.25 -12.77
CA ALA A 138 -5.28 -15.37 -11.84
C ALA A 138 -3.97 -15.77 -11.15
N GLU A 139 -2.84 -15.67 -11.86
CA GLU A 139 -1.52 -15.95 -11.32
C GLU A 139 -1.14 -14.98 -10.21
N LEU A 140 -1.35 -13.67 -10.42
CA LEU A 140 -1.12 -12.68 -9.38
C LEU A 140 -2.05 -12.90 -8.19
N LEU A 141 -3.36 -13.05 -8.45
CA LEU A 141 -4.38 -13.25 -7.43
C LEU A 141 -4.10 -14.48 -6.56
N ALA A 142 -3.59 -15.56 -7.16
CA ALA A 142 -3.16 -16.73 -6.41
C ALA A 142 -2.01 -16.42 -5.43
N ARG A 143 -1.01 -15.62 -5.84
CA ARG A 143 0.13 -15.26 -4.97
C ARG A 143 -0.26 -14.34 -3.83
N VAL A 144 -1.10 -13.34 -4.10
CA VAL A 144 -1.59 -12.45 -3.03
C VAL A 144 -2.50 -13.19 -2.05
N SER A 145 -3.34 -14.10 -2.55
CA SER A 145 -4.20 -14.95 -1.70
C SER A 145 -3.37 -15.91 -0.84
N GLU A 146 -2.29 -16.47 -1.40
CA GLU A 146 -1.32 -17.30 -0.67
C GLU A 146 -0.73 -16.55 0.53
N VAL A 147 -0.30 -15.29 0.33
CA VAL A 147 0.24 -14.46 1.42
C VAL A 147 -0.84 -14.06 2.43
N ALA A 148 -2.04 -13.73 1.96
CA ALA A 148 -3.15 -13.33 2.82
C ALA A 148 -3.73 -14.49 3.64
N GLY A 149 -3.54 -15.74 3.20
CA GLY A 149 -4.13 -16.93 3.83
C GLY A 149 -5.63 -17.07 3.58
N VAL A 150 -6.18 -16.30 2.65
CA VAL A 150 -7.59 -16.32 2.23
C VAL A 150 -7.66 -15.91 0.75
N GLU A 151 -8.67 -16.38 0.03
CA GLU A 151 -8.90 -15.97 -1.35
C GLU A 151 -9.21 -14.47 -1.43
N LEU A 152 -8.46 -13.77 -2.29
CA LEU A 152 -8.62 -12.34 -2.54
C LEU A 152 -9.03 -12.07 -3.98
N VAL A 153 -9.90 -11.08 -4.14
CA VAL A 153 -10.27 -10.50 -5.44
C VAL A 153 -10.22 -8.98 -5.35
N PRO A 154 -9.99 -8.27 -6.47
CA PRO A 154 -10.09 -6.82 -6.48
C PRO A 154 -11.50 -6.37 -6.09
N ALA A 155 -11.61 -5.47 -5.11
CA ALA A 155 -12.89 -5.11 -4.51
C ALA A 155 -13.78 -4.27 -5.45
N VAL A 156 -13.22 -3.22 -6.06
CA VAL A 156 -13.93 -2.30 -6.95
C VAL A 156 -13.00 -1.89 -8.08
N ASP A 157 -13.46 -1.98 -9.33
CA ASP A 157 -12.65 -1.67 -10.52
C ASP A 157 -12.04 -0.25 -10.49
N PHE A 158 -12.75 0.73 -9.90
CA PHE A 158 -12.26 2.10 -9.73
C PHE A 158 -11.05 2.21 -8.78
N GLU A 159 -10.91 1.26 -7.85
CA GLU A 159 -9.85 1.21 -6.83
C GLU A 159 -8.67 0.32 -7.22
N ILE A 160 -8.75 -0.36 -8.38
CA ILE A 160 -7.62 -1.12 -8.89
C ILE A 160 -6.45 -0.17 -9.12
N ALA A 161 -5.33 -0.48 -8.44
CA ALA A 161 -4.10 0.29 -8.46
C ALA A 161 -4.29 1.78 -8.13
N ASN A 162 -4.95 2.09 -7.00
CA ASN A 162 -4.83 3.42 -6.41
C ASN A 162 -3.35 3.74 -6.13
N VAL A 163 -2.85 4.86 -6.63
CA VAL A 163 -1.45 5.27 -6.45
C VAL A 163 -1.38 6.55 -5.65
N ASN A 164 -0.62 6.53 -4.56
CA ASN A 164 -0.23 7.73 -3.82
C ASN A 164 1.10 8.25 -4.37
N ILE A 165 1.19 9.57 -4.62
CA ILE A 165 2.41 10.21 -5.14
C ILE A 165 2.89 11.25 -4.12
N SER A 166 4.04 10.96 -3.52
CA SER A 166 4.74 11.87 -2.62
C SER A 166 6.06 12.31 -3.25
N VAL A 167 6.36 13.60 -3.15
CA VAL A 167 7.62 14.19 -3.63
C VAL A 167 8.27 14.89 -2.46
N SER A 168 9.45 14.43 -2.07
CA SER A 168 10.27 15.12 -1.07
C SER A 168 10.80 16.43 -1.67
N ASP A 169 10.58 17.55 -1.00
CA ASP A 169 11.29 18.79 -1.32
C ASP A 169 12.77 18.59 -1.01
N ALA A 170 13.62 18.53 -2.05
CA ALA A 170 15.08 18.38 -1.91
C ALA A 170 15.75 19.49 -1.07
N ASN A 171 15.04 20.56 -0.74
CA ASN A 171 15.49 21.67 0.11
C ASN A 171 15.08 21.55 1.59
N LYS A 172 14.33 20.52 2.00
CA LYS A 172 14.15 20.24 3.43
C LYS A 172 15.26 19.32 3.88
N THR A 173 16.29 19.90 4.52
CA THR A 173 17.25 19.13 5.32
C THR A 173 16.48 18.31 6.34
N VAL A 174 16.43 16.99 6.15
CA VAL A 174 16.01 16.06 7.19
C VAL A 174 17.10 16.15 8.26
N VAL A 175 16.81 16.83 9.36
CA VAL A 175 17.74 16.93 10.48
C VAL A 175 17.75 15.55 11.14
N ALA A 176 18.69 14.70 10.73
CA ALA A 176 19.00 13.46 11.43
C ALA A 176 19.42 13.83 12.86
N GLY A 177 18.61 13.44 13.86
CA GLY A 177 18.99 13.55 15.27
C GLY A 177 18.06 14.29 16.21
N LYS A 178 16.80 14.56 15.86
CA LYS A 178 15.77 14.74 16.89
C LYS A 178 14.99 13.43 17.01
N GLU A 179 15.01 12.83 18.20
CA GLU A 179 13.94 11.93 18.61
C GLU A 179 12.64 12.73 18.47
N ALA A 180 11.96 12.52 17.35
CA ALA A 180 10.70 13.15 17.06
C ALA A 180 9.68 12.40 17.91
N ASP A 181 9.25 13.06 18.98
CA ASP A 181 8.09 12.70 19.78
C ASP A 181 6.94 12.33 18.83
N GLY A 182 6.25 11.23 19.13
CA GLY A 182 5.40 10.51 18.19
C GLY A 182 4.37 11.38 17.48
N ASP A 183 4.05 10.99 16.23
CA ASP A 183 3.00 11.51 15.32
C ASP A 183 3.49 12.40 14.15
N ASP A 184 4.64 13.07 14.25
CA ASP A 184 5.02 14.15 13.28
C ASP A 184 5.98 13.73 12.14
N THR A 185 6.16 12.42 11.90
CA THR A 185 7.07 11.90 10.85
C THR A 185 6.38 11.00 9.82
N SER A 186 5.06 10.85 9.89
CA SER A 186 4.31 9.99 8.98
C SER A 186 3.85 10.75 7.75
N ALA A 187 4.10 10.23 6.54
CA ALA A 187 3.52 10.77 5.31
C ALA A 187 1.98 10.72 5.33
N PHE A 188 1.40 9.81 6.11
CA PHE A 188 -0.02 9.62 6.28
C PHE A 188 -0.44 9.52 7.75
N ALA A 189 -1.51 10.22 8.15
CA ALA A 189 -2.02 10.11 9.51
C ALA A 189 -2.55 8.69 9.80
N TRP A 190 -2.59 8.31 11.07
CA TRP A 190 -3.11 7.01 11.48
C TRP A 190 -4.55 6.77 11.02
N HIS A 191 -4.77 5.76 10.18
CA HIS A 191 -6.06 5.48 9.57
C HIS A 191 -6.27 3.98 9.43
N TYR A 192 -7.53 3.55 9.32
CA TYR A 192 -7.84 2.20 8.86
C TYR A 192 -8.15 2.27 7.37
N ASP A 193 -7.68 1.28 6.62
CA ASP A 193 -8.12 1.10 5.26
C ASP A 193 -9.61 0.76 5.18
N SER A 194 -10.23 1.11 4.06
CA SER A 194 -11.63 0.78 3.80
C SER A 194 -11.83 -0.68 3.41
N PHE A 195 -10.77 -1.33 2.90
CA PHE A 195 -10.79 -2.72 2.49
C PHE A 195 -10.09 -3.60 3.51
N PRO A 196 -10.55 -4.86 3.73
CA PRO A 196 -9.95 -5.74 4.70
C PRO A 196 -8.50 -6.10 4.41
N PHE A 197 -8.07 -6.00 3.15
CA PHE A 197 -6.69 -6.21 2.72
C PHE A 197 -6.28 -5.16 1.71
N VAL A 198 -5.05 -4.66 1.85
CA VAL A 198 -4.37 -3.84 0.86
C VAL A 198 -3.04 -4.48 0.51
N CYS A 199 -2.73 -4.58 -0.78
CA CYS A 199 -1.39 -4.95 -1.25
C CYS A 199 -0.69 -3.69 -1.75
N VAL A 200 0.29 -3.19 -0.99
CA VAL A 200 1.06 -1.99 -1.37
C VAL A 200 2.18 -2.41 -2.31
N VAL A 201 2.41 -1.65 -3.40
CA VAL A 201 3.49 -1.88 -4.36
C VAL A 201 4.30 -0.63 -4.55
N MET A 202 5.62 -0.72 -4.33
CA MET A 202 6.50 0.43 -4.54
C MET A 202 6.85 0.59 -6.01
N LEU A 203 6.36 1.67 -6.63
CA LEU A 203 6.65 2.00 -8.03
C LEU A 203 7.96 2.76 -8.21
N SER A 204 8.54 3.34 -7.15
CA SER A 204 9.80 4.10 -7.21
C SER A 204 10.97 3.31 -6.61
N ASP A 205 12.19 3.72 -6.95
CA ASP A 205 13.36 3.26 -6.20
C ASP A 205 13.29 3.80 -4.77
N CYS A 206 13.36 2.90 -3.80
CA CYS A 206 13.27 3.20 -2.38
C CYS A 206 14.66 3.30 -1.73
N THR A 207 15.74 3.27 -2.52
CA THR A 207 17.11 3.37 -2.02
C THR A 207 17.33 4.71 -1.32
N GLY A 208 17.71 4.64 -0.03
CA GLY A 208 17.91 5.83 0.79
C GLY A 208 16.62 6.58 1.12
N MET A 209 15.45 6.00 0.85
CA MET A 209 14.18 6.54 1.31
C MET A 209 14.17 6.55 2.84
N VAL A 210 13.88 7.72 3.40
CA VAL A 210 13.57 7.90 4.83
C VAL A 210 12.05 8.06 4.90
N GLY A 211 11.38 7.10 5.53
CA GLY A 211 9.93 6.92 5.42
C GLY A 211 9.57 5.76 4.48
N GLY A 212 8.28 5.57 4.21
CA GLY A 212 7.66 4.52 3.40
C GLY A 212 7.45 3.19 4.11
N GLU A 213 7.71 3.12 5.42
CA GLU A 213 7.42 1.93 6.22
C GLU A 213 5.98 1.96 6.73
N THR A 214 5.31 0.81 6.67
CA THR A 214 4.00 0.66 7.29
C THR A 214 4.18 0.46 8.79
N ALA A 215 3.63 1.37 9.59
CA ALA A 215 3.60 1.25 11.03
C ALA A 215 2.24 0.72 11.50
N LEU A 216 2.27 -0.29 12.37
CA LEU A 216 1.11 -0.86 13.03
C LEU A 216 1.01 -0.33 14.46
N ARG A 217 -0.21 -0.04 14.90
CA ARG A 217 -0.49 0.31 16.30
C ARG A 217 -1.09 -0.89 17.03
N MET A 218 -0.33 -1.43 17.98
CA MET A 218 -0.77 -2.54 18.82
C MET A 218 -1.83 -2.10 19.84
N PRO A 219 -2.62 -3.02 20.42
CA PRO A 219 -3.63 -2.70 21.44
C PRO A 219 -3.07 -1.98 22.67
N THR A 220 -1.81 -2.26 23.01
CA THR A 220 -1.08 -1.60 24.10
C THR A 220 -0.78 -0.13 23.82
N GLY A 221 -0.99 0.33 22.59
CA GLY A 221 -0.58 1.65 22.11
C GLY A 221 0.85 1.69 21.57
N GLU A 222 1.63 0.60 21.71
CA GLU A 222 2.96 0.47 21.13
C GLU A 222 2.90 0.47 19.60
N ILE A 223 3.89 1.12 18.98
CA ILE A 223 4.03 1.21 17.53
C ILE A 223 5.04 0.16 17.07
N ARG A 224 4.60 -0.72 16.18
CA ARG A 224 5.45 -1.71 15.53
C ARG A 224 5.60 -1.36 14.06
N LYS A 225 6.81 -1.01 13.64
CA LYS A 225 7.10 -0.79 12.21
C LYS A 225 7.26 -2.15 11.53
N ALA A 226 6.44 -2.42 10.51
CA ALA A 226 6.78 -3.43 9.53
C ALA A 226 8.05 -2.98 8.83
N ARG A 227 8.92 -3.93 8.45
CA ARG A 227 10.15 -3.58 7.74
C ARG A 227 9.77 -2.81 6.47
N GLY A 228 10.43 -1.69 6.21
CA GLY A 228 10.24 -0.95 4.97
C GLY A 228 10.80 -1.68 3.75
N PRO A 229 10.39 -1.29 2.55
CA PRO A 229 10.96 -1.83 1.31
C PRO A 229 12.48 -1.53 1.25
N SER A 230 13.30 -2.55 1.04
CA SER A 230 14.76 -2.42 0.81
C SER A 230 15.17 -3.00 -0.55
N MET A 231 16.35 -2.62 -1.07
CA MET A 231 16.81 -2.84 -2.46
C MET A 231 16.61 -4.24 -3.06
N VAL A 232 16.42 -5.29 -2.26
CA VAL A 232 16.24 -6.65 -2.77
C VAL A 232 14.78 -6.84 -3.21
N GLY A 233 14.48 -6.27 -4.38
CA GLY A 233 13.26 -6.43 -5.16
C GLY A 233 12.08 -5.64 -4.61
N ARG A 234 11.74 -4.48 -5.23
CA ARG A 234 10.60 -3.61 -4.86
C ARG A 234 9.46 -4.40 -4.22
N GLN A 235 9.29 -4.16 -2.93
CA GLN A 235 8.66 -5.10 -2.03
C GLN A 235 7.23 -4.70 -1.72
N ASN A 236 6.34 -5.68 -1.67
CA ASN A 236 4.95 -5.50 -1.32
C ASN A 236 4.67 -5.88 0.12
N HIS A 237 3.70 -5.21 0.73
CA HIS A 237 3.26 -5.52 2.08
C HIS A 237 1.73 -5.54 2.14
N PHE A 238 1.21 -6.46 2.94
CA PHE A 238 -0.21 -6.64 3.22
C PHE A 238 -0.60 -5.98 4.53
N ASP A 239 -1.64 -5.16 4.56
CA ASP A 239 -2.20 -4.66 5.82
C ASP A 239 -3.72 -4.78 5.88
N THR A 240 -4.23 -4.91 7.10
CA THR A 240 -5.64 -5.07 7.48
C THR A 240 -6.07 -4.07 8.57
N GLN A 241 -5.19 -3.14 8.99
CA GLN A 241 -5.31 -2.43 10.27
C GLN A 241 -5.13 -0.91 10.22
N LYS A 242 -5.04 -0.31 11.42
CA LYS A 242 -4.72 1.10 11.62
C LYS A 242 -3.27 1.35 11.27
N THR A 243 -3.02 1.74 10.04
CA THR A 243 -1.70 2.03 9.50
C THR A 243 -1.40 3.51 9.55
N ALA A 244 -0.12 3.80 9.67
CA ALA A 244 0.46 5.07 9.30
C ALA A 244 1.64 4.75 8.39
N GLU A 245 1.62 5.30 7.17
CA GLU A 245 2.71 5.16 6.20
C GLU A 245 3.70 6.32 6.43
N GLY A 246 4.93 5.96 6.83
CA GLY A 246 6.05 6.86 7.07
C GLY A 246 6.52 7.62 5.85
#